data_AF-A0A3C0C8K8-F1
#
_entry.id   AF-A0A3C0C8K8-F1
#
_cell.length_a   1.000
_cell.length_b   1.000
_cell.length_c   1.000
_cell.angle_alpha   90.00
_cell.angle_beta   90.00
_cell.angle_gamma   90.00
#
_symmetry.space_group_name_H-M   'P 1'
#
loop_
_entity.id
_entity.type
_entity.pdbx_description
1 polymer ?
#
loop_
_entity_poly.entity_id
_entity_poly.type
_entity_poly.pdbx_seq_one_letter_code
_entity_poly.pdbx_strand_id
1 'polypeptide(L)'
;MKLPYITREGYDQLHKELDYLWNVKRPDVTAKVSWAASLGDRSENADYHYNKRLLAQIDRRVRFLRHCLNDLQVVEYNRQQEGKVFFGAYVEIEADDDGSVMQLRIVGGEEIFGRSNYISIDSPMAKALLGKSQDDEAVVKTPKGDRLWYINKIAYRTPKWFLEQEIFDTYMQDENPDENVKVEEVSEEEQKRIEQEYLKTLVK
;
A
#
# COMPACT_ATOMS: atom_id res chain seq x y z
N MET A 1 10.49 3.26 18.72
CA MET A 1 9.03 3.36 18.92
C MET A 1 8.46 3.98 17.65
N LYS A 2 7.53 3.31 16.96
CA LYS A 2 6.93 3.81 15.72
C LYS A 2 5.96 4.93 16.10
N LEU A 3 6.02 6.06 15.41
CA LEU A 3 5.07 7.16 15.67
C LEU A 3 3.72 6.80 15.05
N PRO A 4 2.61 6.81 15.82
CA PRO A 4 1.29 6.42 15.33
C PRO A 4 0.62 7.57 14.56
N TYR A 5 1.33 8.26 13.69
CA TYR A 5 0.77 9.38 12.93
C TYR A 5 0.32 8.95 11.54
N ILE A 6 -0.85 9.44 11.15
CA ILE A 6 -1.44 9.20 9.84
C ILE A 6 -2.05 10.50 9.30
N THR A 7 -2.01 10.70 7.98
CA THR A 7 -2.75 11.79 7.34
C THR A 7 -4.23 11.45 7.29
N ARG A 8 -5.09 12.47 7.14
CA ARG A 8 -6.53 12.24 6.99
C ARG A 8 -6.83 11.38 5.76
N GLU A 9 -6.17 11.67 4.65
CA GLU A 9 -6.36 10.97 3.37
C GLU A 9 -6.01 9.49 3.48
N GLY A 10 -4.86 9.14 4.09
CA GLY A 10 -4.49 7.74 4.23
C GLY A 10 -5.30 7.01 5.29
N TYR A 11 -5.79 7.68 6.34
CA TYR A 11 -6.77 7.08 7.26
C TYR A 11 -8.05 6.66 6.52
N ASP A 12 -8.62 7.57 5.71
CA ASP A 12 -9.81 7.28 4.92
C ASP A 12 -9.53 6.16 3.89
N GLN A 13 -8.31 6.08 3.34
CA GLN A 13 -7.91 5.02 2.43
C GLN A 13 -7.81 3.65 3.13
N LEU A 14 -7.19 3.58 4.32
CA LEU A 14 -7.12 2.36 5.12
C LEU A 14 -8.51 1.89 5.56
N HIS A 15 -9.41 2.82 5.89
CA HIS A 15 -10.80 2.50 6.22
C HIS A 15 -11.54 1.90 5.01
N LYS A 16 -11.41 2.53 3.83
CA LYS A 16 -11.98 1.99 2.58
C LYS A 16 -11.43 0.61 2.25
N GLU A 17 -10.13 0.39 2.44
CA GLU A 17 -9.50 -0.91 2.25
C GLU A 17 -10.09 -1.95 3.20
N LEU A 18 -10.23 -1.62 4.50
CA LEU A 18 -10.85 -2.50 5.48
C LEU A 18 -12.29 -2.86 5.10
N ASP A 19 -13.09 -1.88 4.70
CA ASP A 19 -14.48 -2.10 4.29
C ASP A 19 -14.57 -2.99 3.06
N TYR A 20 -13.72 -2.76 2.05
CA TYR A 20 -13.66 -3.59 0.85
C TYR A 20 -13.27 -5.04 1.18
N LEU A 21 -12.23 -5.22 1.99
CA LEU A 21 -11.77 -6.55 2.39
C LEU A 21 -12.84 -7.30 3.18
N TRP A 22 -13.52 -6.62 4.10
CA TRP A 22 -14.51 -7.23 4.98
C TRP A 22 -15.84 -7.53 4.28
N ASN A 23 -16.36 -6.58 3.51
CA ASN A 23 -17.72 -6.67 2.95
C ASN A 23 -17.76 -7.27 1.54
N VAL A 24 -16.66 -7.21 0.78
CA VAL A 24 -16.64 -7.64 -0.63
C VAL A 24 -15.71 -8.83 -0.82
N LYS A 25 -14.41 -8.65 -0.55
CA LYS A 25 -13.39 -9.66 -0.89
C LYS A 25 -13.50 -10.93 -0.04
N ARG A 26 -13.66 -10.78 1.29
CA ARG A 26 -13.73 -11.93 2.20
C ARG A 26 -14.95 -12.83 1.92
N PRO A 27 -16.18 -12.32 1.75
CA PRO A 27 -17.32 -13.15 1.36
C PRO A 27 -17.11 -13.87 0.02
N ASP A 28 -16.60 -13.18 -1.00
CA ASP A 28 -16.32 -13.77 -2.33
C ASP A 28 -15.32 -14.93 -2.22
N VAL A 29 -14.17 -14.71 -1.59
CA VAL A 29 -13.16 -15.77 -1.42
C VAL A 29 -13.70 -16.93 -0.57
N THR A 30 -14.52 -16.65 0.44
CA THR A 30 -15.17 -17.72 1.24
C THR A 30 -16.08 -18.58 0.37
N ALA A 31 -16.87 -17.97 -0.53
CA ALA A 31 -17.71 -18.69 -1.47
C ALA A 31 -16.87 -19.53 -2.44
N LYS A 32 -15.76 -18.99 -2.96
CA LYS A 32 -14.80 -19.74 -3.80
C LYS A 32 -14.20 -20.94 -3.07
N VAL A 33 -13.77 -20.78 -1.82
CA VAL A 33 -13.27 -21.89 -0.99
C VAL A 33 -14.35 -22.96 -0.81
N SER A 34 -15.59 -22.56 -0.52
CA SER A 34 -16.70 -23.50 -0.33
C SER A 34 -17.06 -24.24 -1.62
N TRP A 35 -17.05 -23.54 -2.75
CA TRP A 35 -17.29 -24.12 -4.07
C TRP A 35 -16.18 -25.11 -4.45
N ALA A 36 -14.91 -24.70 -4.33
CA ALA A 36 -13.77 -25.57 -4.56
C ALA A 36 -13.79 -26.83 -3.67
N ALA A 37 -14.21 -26.68 -2.42
CA ALA A 37 -14.39 -27.79 -1.48
C ALA A 37 -15.54 -28.76 -1.84
N SER A 38 -16.44 -28.38 -2.75
CA SER A 38 -17.56 -29.20 -3.23
C SER A 38 -17.25 -29.99 -4.51
N LEU A 39 -16.20 -29.59 -5.25
CA LEU A 39 -15.85 -30.18 -6.56
C LEU A 39 -15.08 -31.50 -6.48
N GLY A 40 -14.63 -31.94 -5.30
CA GLY A 40 -13.91 -33.19 -5.17
C GLY A 40 -13.02 -33.28 -3.94
N ASP A 41 -11.94 -34.07 -4.04
CA ASP A 41 -10.97 -34.23 -2.96
C ASP A 41 -10.19 -32.92 -2.74
N ARG A 42 -10.21 -32.47 -1.49
CA ARG A 42 -9.56 -31.24 -1.04
C ARG A 42 -8.04 -31.34 -1.02
N SER A 43 -7.51 -32.56 -1.02
CA SER A 43 -6.06 -32.78 -0.94
C SER A 43 -5.36 -32.42 -2.26
N GLU A 44 -5.99 -32.69 -3.40
CA GLU A 44 -5.43 -32.48 -4.74
C GLU A 44 -5.92 -31.18 -5.42
N ASN A 45 -6.99 -30.56 -4.93
CA ASN A 45 -7.57 -29.37 -5.54
C ASN A 45 -6.71 -28.11 -5.32
N ALA A 46 -6.01 -27.67 -6.37
CA ALA A 46 -5.18 -26.47 -6.37
C ALA A 46 -5.96 -25.18 -6.05
N ASP A 47 -7.17 -25.03 -6.61
CA ASP A 47 -8.03 -23.86 -6.36
C ASP A 47 -8.44 -23.75 -4.90
N TYR A 48 -8.69 -24.89 -4.24
CA TYR A 48 -9.00 -24.90 -2.81
C TYR A 48 -7.82 -24.42 -1.98
N HIS A 49 -6.61 -24.92 -2.25
CA HIS A 49 -5.40 -24.49 -1.53
C HIS A 49 -5.09 -23.01 -1.75
N TYR A 50 -5.19 -22.54 -2.99
CA TYR A 50 -4.98 -21.14 -3.34
C TYR A 50 -5.98 -20.22 -2.62
N ASN A 51 -7.29 -20.46 -2.78
CA ASN A 51 -8.32 -19.61 -2.18
C ASN A 51 -8.27 -19.66 -0.64
N LYS A 52 -7.87 -20.80 -0.05
CA LYS A 52 -7.66 -20.92 1.40
C LYS A 52 -6.47 -20.08 1.88
N ARG A 53 -5.35 -20.06 1.14
CA ARG A 53 -4.21 -19.17 1.43
C ARG A 53 -4.61 -17.70 1.32
N LEU A 54 -5.34 -17.35 0.26
CA LEU A 54 -5.83 -15.99 0.04
C LEU A 54 -6.76 -15.54 1.16
N LEU A 55 -7.69 -16.39 1.59
CA LEU A 55 -8.58 -16.10 2.73
C LEU A 55 -7.78 -15.81 4.01
N ALA A 56 -6.73 -16.60 4.29
CA ALA A 56 -5.87 -16.38 5.44
C ALA A 56 -5.06 -15.07 5.35
N GLN A 57 -4.60 -14.70 4.15
CA GLN A 57 -3.95 -13.41 3.89
C GLN A 57 -4.91 -12.24 4.14
N ILE A 58 -6.15 -12.33 3.63
CA ILE A 58 -7.20 -11.33 3.87
C ILE A 58 -7.50 -11.20 5.37
N ASP A 59 -7.74 -12.31 6.07
CA ASP A 59 -8.04 -12.28 7.51
C ASP A 59 -6.87 -11.73 8.35
N ARG A 60 -5.62 -11.93 7.91
CA ARG A 60 -4.44 -11.31 8.52
C ARG A 60 -4.44 -9.80 8.30
N ARG A 61 -4.68 -9.35 7.06
CA ARG A 61 -4.72 -7.92 6.70
C ARG A 61 -5.85 -7.20 7.43
N VAL A 62 -7.06 -7.78 7.50
CA VAL A 62 -8.19 -7.24 8.24
C VAL A 62 -7.86 -7.06 9.73
N ARG A 63 -7.26 -8.08 10.37
CA ARG A 63 -6.86 -7.98 11.79
C ARG A 63 -5.82 -6.89 12.01
N PHE A 64 -4.84 -6.80 11.12
CA PHE A 64 -3.83 -5.75 11.15
C PHE A 64 -4.45 -4.35 11.03
N LEU A 65 -5.29 -4.13 10.01
CA LEU A 65 -5.96 -2.85 9.77
C LEU A 65 -6.83 -2.44 10.95
N ARG A 66 -7.61 -3.36 11.53
CA ARG A 66 -8.45 -3.07 12.71
C ARG A 66 -7.61 -2.63 13.92
N HIS A 67 -6.50 -3.31 14.18
CA HIS A 67 -5.62 -2.93 15.28
C HIS A 67 -4.96 -1.57 15.00
N CYS A 68 -4.44 -1.40 13.78
CA CYS A 68 -3.78 -0.19 13.35
C CYS A 68 -4.69 1.04 13.44
N LEU A 69 -5.91 0.95 12.90
CA LEU A 69 -6.89 2.05 12.90
C LEU A 69 -7.31 2.49 14.32
N ASN A 70 -7.25 1.59 15.31
CA ASN A 70 -7.54 1.94 16.71
C ASN A 70 -6.41 2.74 17.36
N ASP A 71 -5.16 2.47 16.98
CA ASP A 71 -3.96 3.06 17.60
C ASP A 71 -3.48 4.32 16.87
N LEU A 72 -3.91 4.53 15.62
CA LEU A 72 -3.50 5.64 14.77
C LEU A 72 -4.11 6.97 15.22
N GLN A 73 -3.28 8.01 15.24
CA GLN A 73 -3.65 9.38 15.47
C GLN A 73 -3.59 10.18 14.17
N VAL A 74 -4.74 10.71 13.75
CA VAL A 74 -4.84 11.58 12.56
C VAL A 74 -4.19 12.93 12.87
N VAL A 75 -3.25 13.35 12.03
CA VAL A 75 -2.60 14.65 12.11
C VAL A 75 -3.01 15.48 10.90
N GLU A 76 -3.63 16.63 11.17
CA GLU A 76 -4.04 17.58 10.14
C GLU A 76 -2.99 18.68 9.98
N TYR A 77 -2.92 19.22 8.75
CA TYR A 77 -2.05 20.33 8.43
C TYR A 77 -2.43 21.60 9.21
N ASN A 78 -1.43 22.28 9.77
CA ASN A 78 -1.59 23.60 10.38
C ASN A 78 -0.82 24.66 9.58
N ARG A 79 -1.46 25.79 9.28
CA ARG A 79 -0.84 26.94 8.60
C ARG A 79 0.47 27.42 9.23
N GLN A 80 0.65 27.24 10.54
CA GLN A 80 1.90 27.60 11.21
C GLN A 80 3.12 26.78 10.75
N GLN A 81 2.90 25.67 10.05
CA GLN A 81 3.93 24.80 9.49
C GLN A 81 4.38 25.23 8.09
N GLU A 82 3.75 26.25 7.51
CA GLU A 82 4.07 26.74 6.16
C GLU A 82 5.52 27.23 6.08
N GLY A 83 6.21 26.89 4.98
CA GLY A 83 7.62 27.21 4.75
C GLY A 83 8.64 26.27 5.39
N LYS A 84 8.18 25.30 6.22
CA LYS A 84 9.05 24.26 6.80
C LYS A 84 8.55 22.87 6.45
N VAL A 85 9.46 21.91 6.44
CA VAL A 85 9.13 20.50 6.23
C VAL A 85 8.64 19.87 7.53
N PHE A 86 7.37 19.48 7.56
CA PHE A 86 6.76 18.70 8.64
C PHE A 86 5.96 17.52 8.07
N PHE A 87 5.20 16.84 8.94
CA PHE A 87 4.30 15.77 8.56
C PHE A 87 3.28 16.21 7.51
N GLY A 88 3.07 15.40 6.47
CA GLY A 88 2.17 15.71 5.37
C GLY A 88 2.76 16.64 4.30
N ALA A 89 4.00 17.10 4.45
CA ALA A 89 4.66 17.96 3.46
C ALA A 89 5.06 17.17 2.20
N TYR A 90 4.84 17.80 1.06
CA TYR A 90 5.44 17.46 -0.23
C TYR A 90 6.74 18.25 -0.37
N VAL A 91 7.82 17.55 -0.68
CA VAL A 91 9.17 18.10 -0.76
C VAL A 91 9.81 17.67 -2.08
N GLU A 92 10.35 18.64 -2.81
CA GLU A 92 11.26 18.40 -3.92
C GLU A 92 12.68 18.61 -3.42
N ILE A 93 13.49 17.56 -3.50
CA ILE A 93 14.89 17.58 -3.08
C ILE A 93 15.81 17.34 -4.27
N GLU A 94 17.01 17.89 -4.19
CA GLU A 94 18.08 17.71 -5.18
C GLU A 94 19.31 17.16 -4.48
N ALA A 95 19.91 16.11 -5.06
CA ALA A 95 21.10 15.49 -4.49
C ALA A 95 22.38 16.14 -5.03
N ASP A 96 23.32 16.45 -4.14
CA ASP A 96 24.59 17.11 -4.48
C ASP A 96 25.55 16.19 -5.28
N ASP A 97 25.39 14.87 -5.17
CA ASP A 97 26.28 13.89 -5.81
C ASP A 97 26.05 13.76 -7.32
N ASP A 98 24.80 13.68 -7.76
CA ASP A 98 24.44 13.45 -9.17
C ASP A 98 23.48 14.51 -9.76
N GLY A 99 23.05 15.50 -8.97
CA GLY A 99 22.05 16.49 -9.38
C GLY A 99 20.66 15.88 -9.57
N SER A 100 20.39 14.68 -9.06
CA SER A 100 19.10 14.03 -9.21
C SER A 100 18.03 14.74 -8.39
N VAL A 101 16.89 15.02 -9.03
CA VAL A 101 15.73 15.60 -8.37
C VAL A 101 14.78 14.49 -7.96
N MET A 102 14.46 14.43 -6.67
CA MET A 102 13.50 13.48 -6.10
C MET A 102 12.33 14.22 -5.47
N GLN A 103 11.15 13.63 -5.60
CA GLN A 103 9.92 14.18 -5.06
C GLN A 103 9.37 13.23 -4.01
N LEU A 104 9.19 13.74 -2.81
CA LEU A 104 8.88 12.94 -1.63
C LEU A 104 7.70 13.55 -0.87
N ARG A 105 6.86 12.68 -0.31
CA ARG A 105 5.81 13.07 0.64
C ARG A 105 6.09 12.40 1.99
N ILE A 106 6.13 13.20 3.06
CA ILE A 106 6.33 12.68 4.41
C ILE A 106 4.98 12.26 4.98
N VAL A 107 4.84 10.97 5.25
CA VAL A 107 3.58 10.36 5.69
C VAL A 107 3.81 9.39 6.85
N GLY A 108 2.71 8.83 7.36
CA GLY A 108 2.76 7.69 8.27
C GLY A 108 3.30 6.45 7.56
N GLY A 109 3.99 5.57 8.31
CA GLY A 109 4.50 4.33 7.73
C GLY A 109 3.41 3.39 7.18
N GLU A 110 2.16 3.58 7.59
CA GLU A 110 1.00 2.79 7.15
C GLU A 110 0.42 3.27 5.81
N GLU A 111 0.81 4.46 5.33
CA GLU A 111 0.26 5.12 4.14
C GLU A 111 1.17 5.03 2.90
N ILE A 112 2.26 4.27 2.99
CA ILE A 112 3.24 4.19 1.89
C ILE A 112 2.63 3.40 0.72
N PHE A 113 1.78 2.40 0.98
CA PHE A 113 1.08 1.60 -0.05
C PHE A 113 1.97 1.15 -1.23
N GLY A 114 3.23 0.79 -0.97
CA GLY A 114 4.18 0.36 -2.00
C GLY A 114 4.69 1.48 -2.93
N ARG A 115 4.37 2.74 -2.65
CA ARG A 115 4.83 3.90 -3.42
C ARG A 115 6.24 4.32 -3.00
N SER A 116 7.11 4.57 -3.97
CA SER A 116 8.51 4.96 -3.72
C SER A 116 8.67 6.45 -3.36
N ASN A 117 7.71 7.29 -3.74
CA ASN A 117 7.68 8.72 -3.42
C ASN A 117 7.07 9.05 -2.04
N TYR A 118 6.61 8.05 -1.28
CA TYR A 118 6.08 8.23 0.08
C TYR A 118 7.11 7.74 1.09
N ILE A 119 7.50 8.60 2.02
CA ILE A 119 8.47 8.27 3.06
C ILE A 119 7.83 8.32 4.44
N SER A 120 8.12 7.32 5.27
CA SER A 120 7.72 7.32 6.67
C SER A 120 8.46 8.42 7.43
N ILE A 121 7.77 9.13 8.32
CA ILE A 121 8.37 10.06 9.29
C ILE A 121 9.50 9.42 10.12
N ASP A 122 9.47 8.11 10.33
CA ASP A 122 10.49 7.39 11.10
C ASP A 122 11.80 7.16 10.32
N SER A 123 11.77 7.33 8.99
CA SER A 123 12.91 7.12 8.10
C SER A 123 14.05 8.11 8.39
N PRO A 124 15.33 7.70 8.29
CA PRO A 124 16.48 8.60 8.38
C PRO A 124 16.38 9.78 7.40
N MET A 125 15.81 9.56 6.22
CA MET A 125 15.57 10.59 5.20
C MET A 125 14.60 11.65 5.71
N ALA A 126 13.44 11.23 6.22
CA ALA A 126 12.42 12.15 6.73
C ALA A 126 12.94 12.93 7.96
N LYS A 127 13.69 12.27 8.84
CA LYS A 127 14.29 12.91 10.02
C LYS A 127 15.31 13.98 9.68
N ALA A 128 16.09 13.80 8.61
CA ALA A 128 17.04 14.80 8.16
C ALA A 128 16.36 16.02 7.52
N LEU A 129 15.21 15.81 6.88
CA LEU A 129 14.42 16.87 6.25
C LEU A 129 13.53 17.62 7.26
N LEU A 130 13.17 17.00 8.39
CA LEU A 130 12.23 17.58 9.34
C LEU A 130 12.72 18.93 9.92
N GLY A 131 11.87 19.94 9.86
CA GLY A 131 12.13 21.28 10.41
C GLY A 131 12.98 22.19 9.51
N LYS A 132 13.48 21.67 8.39
CA LYS A 132 14.24 22.41 7.38
C LYS A 132 13.31 23.30 6.54
N SER A 133 13.87 24.39 6.02
CA SER A 133 13.13 25.35 5.18
C SER A 133 13.49 25.18 3.71
N GLN A 134 12.79 25.89 2.83
CA GLN A 134 13.19 26.01 1.43
C GLN A 134 14.61 26.58 1.33
N ASP A 135 15.40 26.09 0.39
CA ASP A 135 16.80 26.44 0.12
C ASP A 135 17.78 26.04 1.25
N ASP A 136 17.35 25.18 2.19
CA ASP A 136 18.20 24.63 3.25
C ASP A 136 18.86 23.31 2.81
N GLU A 137 19.98 22.98 3.43
CA GLU A 137 20.74 21.74 3.21
C GLU A 137 20.40 20.70 4.28
N ALA A 138 20.23 19.45 3.84
CA ALA A 138 19.92 18.31 4.68
C ALA A 138 20.97 17.21 4.48
N VAL A 139 21.66 16.85 5.57
CA VAL A 139 22.63 15.75 5.57
C VAL A 139 21.93 14.46 5.96
N VAL A 140 21.84 13.53 5.01
CA VAL A 140 21.17 12.24 5.17
C VAL A 140 22.20 11.13 5.33
N LYS A 141 22.14 10.44 6.46
CA LYS A 141 22.99 9.28 6.73
C LYS A 141 22.45 8.06 5.99
N THR A 142 23.07 7.69 4.89
CA THR A 142 22.75 6.44 4.18
C THR A 142 23.76 5.35 4.56
N PRO A 143 23.42 4.05 4.42
CA PRO A 143 24.39 2.97 4.63
C PRO A 143 25.62 3.05 3.71
N LYS A 144 25.49 3.77 2.58
CA LYS A 144 26.56 3.98 1.59
C LYS A 144 27.41 5.23 1.87
N GLY A 145 27.12 5.96 2.95
CA GLY A 145 27.78 7.22 3.31
C GLY A 145 26.79 8.36 3.54
N ASP A 146 27.31 9.48 4.05
CA ASP A 146 26.51 10.70 4.22
C ASP A 146 26.29 11.35 2.85
N ARG A 147 25.03 11.68 2.55
CA ARG A 147 24.62 12.39 1.33
C ARG A 147 24.08 13.76 1.70
N LEU A 148 24.40 14.77 0.89
CA LEU A 148 23.92 16.12 1.07
C LEU A 148 22.83 16.41 0.06
N TRP A 149 21.66 16.83 0.55
CA TRP A 149 20.49 17.16 -0.26
C TRP A 149 20.06 18.59 -0.05
N TYR A 150 19.62 19.26 -1.10
CA TYR A 150 19.07 20.60 -1.06
C TYR A 150 17.55 20.56 -1.23
N ILE A 151 16.84 21.40 -0.48
CA ILE A 151 15.38 21.47 -0.55
C ILE A 151 14.96 22.57 -1.52
N ASN A 152 14.44 22.16 -2.67
CA ASN A 152 14.07 23.10 -3.74
C ASN A 152 12.67 23.70 -3.51
N LYS A 153 11.69 22.86 -3.14
CA LYS A 153 10.29 23.28 -2.98
C LYS A 153 9.61 22.53 -1.85
N ILE A 154 8.73 23.23 -1.14
CA ILE A 154 7.86 22.66 -0.10
C ILE A 154 6.42 23.04 -0.41
N ALA A 155 5.50 22.08 -0.35
CA ALA A 155 4.06 22.32 -0.48
C ALA A 155 3.27 21.44 0.50
N TYR A 156 2.12 21.93 0.95
CA TYR A 156 1.18 21.18 1.80
C TYR A 156 -0.13 20.84 1.10
N ARG A 157 -0.28 21.28 -0.15
CA ARG A 157 -1.35 20.88 -1.06
C ARG A 157 -0.71 20.14 -2.21
N THR A 158 -1.39 19.12 -2.74
CA THR A 158 -0.93 18.31 -3.88
C THR A 158 -0.42 19.22 -4.99
N PRO A 159 0.90 19.31 -5.18
CA PRO A 159 1.46 20.26 -6.11
C PRO A 159 1.53 19.63 -7.51
N LYS A 160 1.40 20.46 -8.54
CA LYS A 160 1.46 20.00 -9.94
C LYS A 160 2.77 19.31 -10.32
N TRP A 161 3.85 19.63 -9.60
CA TRP A 161 5.15 19.02 -9.83
C TRP A 161 5.25 17.62 -9.24
N PHE A 162 4.43 17.25 -8.24
CA PHE A 162 4.50 15.93 -7.62
C PHE A 162 3.80 14.87 -8.49
N LEU A 163 4.58 13.92 -9.00
CA LEU A 163 4.06 12.79 -9.77
C LEU A 163 3.50 11.73 -8.81
N GLU A 164 2.17 11.60 -8.74
CA GLU A 164 1.55 10.51 -7.99
C GLU A 164 1.89 9.16 -8.64
N GLN A 165 2.35 8.22 -7.82
CA GLN A 165 2.60 6.85 -8.25
C GLN A 165 1.36 6.00 -7.97
N GLU A 166 1.07 5.08 -8.89
CA GLU A 166 0.02 4.10 -8.70
C GLU A 166 0.32 3.25 -7.47
N ILE A 167 -0.75 2.88 -6.76
CA ILE A 167 -0.63 1.94 -5.65
C ILE A 167 -0.41 0.57 -6.28
N PHE A 168 0.81 0.05 -6.15
CA PHE A 168 1.05 -1.36 -6.39
C PHE A 168 0.47 -2.12 -5.21
N ASP A 169 -0.65 -2.81 -5.41
CA ASP A 169 -1.23 -3.69 -4.38
C ASP A 169 -0.32 -4.92 -4.19
N THR A 170 0.73 -4.73 -3.39
CA THR A 170 1.69 -5.78 -3.07
C THR A 170 1.05 -6.95 -2.32
N TYR A 171 -0.15 -6.76 -1.75
CA TYR A 171 -0.84 -7.79 -0.98
C TYR A 171 -1.66 -8.76 -1.83
N MET A 172 -1.82 -8.48 -3.13
CA MET A 172 -2.51 -9.35 -4.10
C MET A 172 -1.56 -9.92 -5.18
N GLN A 173 -0.28 -9.55 -5.16
CA GLN A 173 0.76 -10.13 -6.02
C GLN A 173 1.47 -11.27 -5.29
N ASP A 174 0.80 -12.41 -5.14
CA ASP A 174 1.51 -13.68 -5.35
C ASP A 174 1.43 -13.91 -6.87
N GLU A 175 2.36 -13.31 -7.64
CA GLU A 175 2.60 -13.71 -9.02
C GLU A 175 3.01 -15.19 -9.01
N ASN A 176 2.17 -16.01 -9.64
CA ASN A 176 2.35 -17.43 -9.99
C ASN A 176 2.85 -18.38 -8.88
N PRO A 177 1.98 -19.26 -8.35
CA PRO A 177 2.47 -20.46 -7.70
C PRO A 177 3.04 -21.37 -8.80
N ASP A 178 4.36 -21.52 -8.82
CA ASP A 178 5.12 -22.44 -9.66
C ASP A 178 5.03 -22.20 -11.18
N GLU A 179 6.15 -21.75 -11.75
CA GLU A 179 6.44 -21.67 -13.19
C GLU A 179 6.44 -23.05 -13.91
N ASN A 180 5.85 -24.09 -13.32
CA ASN A 180 5.88 -25.46 -13.83
C ASN A 180 4.56 -26.23 -13.74
N VAL A 181 3.43 -25.56 -13.47
CA VAL A 181 2.12 -26.16 -13.72
C VAL A 181 1.69 -25.77 -15.13
N LYS A 182 1.71 -26.72 -16.06
CA LYS A 182 0.99 -26.58 -17.33
C LYS A 182 -0.50 -26.49 -17.00
N VAL A 183 -0.99 -25.28 -16.80
CA VAL A 183 -2.42 -24.99 -16.79
C VAL A 183 -2.89 -25.23 -18.22
N GLU A 184 -3.66 -26.29 -18.46
CA GLU A 184 -4.41 -26.39 -19.70
C GLU A 184 -5.30 -25.15 -19.77
N GLU A 185 -5.02 -24.25 -20.72
CA GLU A 185 -5.83 -23.05 -20.94
C GLU A 185 -7.25 -23.50 -21.30
N VAL A 186 -8.12 -23.48 -20.30
CA VAL A 186 -9.54 -23.74 -20.42
C VAL A 186 -10.11 -22.71 -21.40
N SER A 187 -10.84 -23.15 -22.42
CA SER A 187 -11.45 -22.29 -23.44
C SER A 187 -12.24 -21.14 -22.79
N GLU A 188 -12.20 -19.93 -23.37
CA GLU A 188 -12.97 -18.77 -22.87
C GLU A 188 -14.46 -19.08 -22.67
N GLU A 189 -15.01 -20.03 -23.44
CA GLU A 189 -16.40 -20.48 -23.33
C GLU A 189 -16.64 -21.33 -22.08
N GLU A 190 -15.69 -22.20 -21.72
CA GLU A 190 -15.74 -23.02 -20.51
C GLU A 190 -15.51 -22.18 -19.26
N GLN A 191 -14.59 -21.19 -19.32
CA GLN A 191 -14.42 -20.21 -18.25
C GLN A 191 -15.72 -19.43 -17.98
N LYS A 192 -16.38 -18.93 -19.03
CA LYS A 192 -17.69 -18.26 -18.90
C LYS A 192 -18.76 -19.19 -18.35
N ARG A 193 -18.71 -20.49 -18.68
CA ARG A 193 -19.67 -21.48 -18.19
C ARG A 193 -19.47 -21.76 -16.70
N ILE A 194 -18.23 -21.94 -16.27
CA ILE A 194 -17.83 -22.12 -14.86
C ILE A 194 -18.21 -20.87 -14.06
N GLU A 195 -17.92 -19.68 -14.59
CA GLU A 195 -18.28 -18.41 -13.95
C GLU A 195 -19.80 -18.22 -13.83
N GLN A 196 -20.56 -18.54 -14.88
CA GLN A 196 -22.03 -18.52 -14.83
C GLN A 196 -22.59 -19.55 -13.85
N GLU A 197 -21.97 -20.72 -13.74
CA GLU A 197 -22.38 -21.75 -12.79
C GLU A 197 -22.09 -21.32 -11.35
N TYR A 198 -20.92 -20.72 -11.10
CA TYR A 198 -20.56 -20.09 -9.83
C TYR A 198 -21.50 -18.93 -9.44
N LEU A 199 -21.86 -18.06 -10.39
CA LEU A 199 -22.82 -16.98 -10.15
C LEU A 199 -24.23 -17.51 -9.84
N LYS A 200 -24.64 -18.63 -10.44
CA LYS A 200 -25.93 -19.28 -10.12
C LYS A 200 -25.98 -19.87 -8.71
N THR A 201 -24.85 -20.35 -8.18
CA THR A 201 -24.77 -20.84 -6.80
C THR A 201 -24.77 -19.73 -5.76
N LEU A 202 -24.34 -18.51 -6.10
CA LEU A 202 -24.35 -17.34 -5.21
C LEU A 202 -25.72 -16.68 -5.03
N VAL A 203 -26.66 -16.90 -5.95
CA VAL A 203 -27.99 -16.24 -5.98
C VAL A 203 -29.09 -17.09 -5.28
N LYS A 204 -28.74 -18.24 -4.71
CA LYS A 204 -29.66 -19.09 -3.92
C LYS A 204 -29.55 -18.82 -2.43
#